data_AF-A0A7C5JKJ9-F1
#
_entry.id   AF-A0A7C5JKJ9-F1
#
_cell.length_a   1.000
_cell.length_b   1.000
_cell.length_c   1.000
_cell.angle_alpha   90.00
_cell.angle_beta   90.00
_cell.angle_gamma   90.00
#
_symmetry.space_group_name_H-M   'P 1'
#
loop_
_entity.id
_entity.type
_entity.pdbx_description
1 polymer ?
#
loop_
_entity_poly.entity_id
_entity_poly.type
_entity_poly.pdbx_seq_one_letter_code
_entity_poly.pdbx_strand_id
1 'polypeptide(L)'
;MNKWLYGENGYYKNFKAIGKSGDFYTAVSTSSFFGASIANYFYSLIQKNDFKRNGWLIEIGAHQGYLLCDMIQWLYTLDPTLVKTLKFGIVERQIEV
;
A
#
# COMPACT_ATOMS: atom_id res chain seq x y z
N MET A 1 10.24 -9.25 -21.05
CA MET A 1 9.38 -8.46 -20.14
C MET A 1 10.17 -7.46 -19.30
N ASN A 2 11.19 -7.86 -18.51
CA ASN A 2 11.90 -6.91 -17.63
C ASN A 2 12.47 -5.67 -18.35
N LYS A 3 13.19 -5.84 -19.47
CA LYS A 3 13.74 -4.73 -20.27
C LYS A 3 12.66 -3.78 -20.81
N TRP A 4 11.45 -4.28 -21.08
CA TRP A 4 10.34 -3.48 -21.59
C TRP A 4 9.69 -2.63 -20.51
N LEU A 5 9.74 -3.08 -19.25
CA LEU A 5 9.17 -2.38 -18.11
C LEU A 5 10.17 -1.43 -17.43
N TYR A 6 11.44 -1.84 -17.33
CA TYR A 6 12.46 -1.17 -16.50
C TYR A 6 13.78 -0.89 -17.23
N GLY A 7 13.89 -1.19 -18.52
CA GLY A 7 15.05 -0.79 -19.31
C GLY A 7 15.14 0.74 -19.45
N GLU A 8 16.16 1.23 -20.13
CA GLU A 8 16.39 2.67 -20.36
C GLU A 8 15.14 3.39 -20.92
N ASN A 9 14.46 2.77 -21.89
CA ASN A 9 13.19 3.22 -22.46
C ASN A 9 11.98 2.42 -21.93
N GLY A 10 12.12 1.86 -20.73
CA GLY A 10 11.10 1.02 -20.11
C GLY A 10 9.85 1.82 -19.74
N TYR A 11 8.70 1.17 -19.79
CA TYR A 11 7.41 1.82 -19.53
C TYR A 11 7.35 2.57 -18.19
N TYR A 12 7.90 1.99 -17.11
CA TYR A 12 7.89 2.61 -15.78
C TYR A 12 9.01 3.63 -15.55
N LYS A 13 9.90 3.85 -16.52
CA LYS A 13 11.05 4.77 -16.41
C LYS A 13 10.68 6.22 -16.70
N ASN A 14 9.61 6.45 -17.46
CA ASN A 14 9.05 7.77 -17.73
C ASN A 14 7.79 7.97 -16.91
N PHE A 15 7.75 9.04 -16.12
CA PHE A 15 6.64 9.33 -15.23
C PHE A 15 5.34 9.52 -16.02
N LYS A 16 4.33 8.73 -15.66
CA LYS A 16 2.94 8.97 -16.07
C LYS A 16 2.12 9.07 -14.80
N ALA A 17 1.36 10.16 -14.66
CA ALA A 17 0.52 10.36 -13.48
C ALA A 17 -0.39 9.14 -13.26
N ILE A 18 -0.67 8.80 -12.00
CA ILE A 18 -1.69 7.82 -11.60
C ILE A 18 -2.91 8.56 -11.07
N GLY A 19 -4.11 8.03 -11.36
CA GLY A 19 -5.39 8.60 -10.95
C GLY A 19 -6.32 8.83 -12.15
N LYS A 20 -7.43 9.53 -11.93
CA LYS A 20 -8.46 9.75 -12.98
C LYS A 20 -7.93 10.45 -14.24
N SER A 21 -6.90 11.27 -14.10
CA SER A 21 -6.23 11.98 -15.20
C SER A 21 -4.91 11.34 -15.61
N GLY A 22 -4.64 10.13 -15.09
CA GLY A 22 -3.40 9.39 -15.24
C GLY A 22 -3.53 8.20 -16.18
N ASP A 23 -2.41 7.52 -16.43
CA ASP A 23 -2.35 6.32 -17.27
C ASP A 23 -2.84 5.05 -16.54
N PHE A 24 -3.00 5.15 -15.21
CA PHE A 24 -3.53 4.10 -14.36
C PHE A 24 -4.63 4.61 -13.43
N TYR A 25 -5.74 3.87 -13.40
CA TYR A 25 -6.77 4.00 -12.38
C TYR A 25 -6.88 2.68 -11.62
N THR A 26 -6.52 2.69 -10.33
CA THR A 26 -6.52 1.49 -9.49
C THR A 26 -7.66 1.53 -8.47
N ALA A 27 -7.97 0.40 -7.81
CA ALA A 27 -8.98 0.35 -6.76
C ALA A 27 -8.68 1.35 -5.62
N VAL A 28 -7.39 1.56 -5.31
CA VAL A 28 -6.91 2.54 -4.33
C VAL A 28 -7.29 3.97 -4.74
N SER A 29 -7.34 4.27 -6.05
CA SER A 29 -7.75 5.58 -6.57
C SER A 29 -9.27 5.82 -6.55
N THR A 30 -10.08 4.83 -6.20
CA THR A 30 -11.55 4.95 -6.20
C THR A 30 -12.09 5.44 -4.87
N SER A 31 -11.63 4.85 -3.76
CA SER A 31 -12.12 5.12 -2.42
C SER A 31 -11.18 4.52 -1.37
N SER A 32 -11.00 5.24 -0.27
CA SER A 32 -10.32 4.74 0.93
C SER A 32 -10.98 3.49 1.54
N PHE A 33 -12.24 3.23 1.19
CA PHE A 33 -12.95 2.01 1.59
C PHE A 33 -12.22 0.74 1.14
N PHE A 34 -11.50 0.77 0.01
CA PHE A 34 -10.71 -0.37 -0.44
C PHE A 34 -9.58 -0.69 0.54
N GLY A 35 -8.79 0.32 0.92
CA GLY A 35 -7.72 0.15 1.92
C GLY A 35 -8.26 -0.24 3.29
N ALA A 36 -9.37 0.38 3.72
CA ALA A 36 -10.05 0.04 4.96
C ALA A 36 -10.53 -1.43 4.99
N SER A 37 -11.05 -1.95 3.86
CA SER A 37 -11.50 -3.34 3.77
C SER A 37 -10.36 -4.34 3.96
N ILE A 38 -9.21 -4.08 3.33
CA ILE A 38 -8.01 -4.91 3.50
C ILE A 38 -7.48 -4.81 4.94
N ALA A 39 -7.43 -3.60 5.50
CA ALA A 39 -7.02 -3.40 6.89
C ALA A 39 -7.95 -4.07 7.90
N ASN A 40 -9.26 -4.09 7.65
CA ASN A 40 -10.22 -4.78 8.50
C ASN A 40 -9.99 -6.29 8.49
N TYR A 41 -9.71 -6.89 7.33
CA TYR A 41 -9.32 -8.28 7.26
C TYR A 41 -8.01 -8.55 8.02
N PHE A 42 -6.98 -7.72 7.80
CA PHE A 42 -5.71 -7.83 8.53
C PHE A 42 -5.90 -7.72 10.05
N TYR A 43 -6.73 -6.77 10.52
CA TYR A 43 -7.07 -6.63 11.93
C TYR A 43 -7.74 -7.89 12.47
N SER A 44 -8.61 -8.54 11.70
CA SER A 44 -9.25 -9.80 12.12
C SER A 44 -8.25 -10.93 12.35
N LEU A 45 -7.14 -10.98 11.59
CA LEU A 45 -6.05 -11.94 11.79
C LEU A 45 -5.31 -11.66 13.11
N ILE A 46 -5.09 -10.39 13.44
CA ILE A 46 -4.53 -10.00 14.74
C ILE A 46 -5.44 -10.44 15.89
N GLN A 47 -6.75 -10.21 15.77
CA GLN A 47 -7.72 -10.59 16.81
C GLN A 47 -7.80 -12.10 17.04
N LYS A 48 -7.62 -12.89 15.98
CA LYS A 48 -7.59 -14.36 16.05
C LYS A 48 -6.26 -14.91 16.55
N ASN A 49 -5.27 -14.04 16.82
CA ASN A 49 -3.87 -14.42 17.09
C ASN A 49 -3.18 -15.15 15.94
N ASP A 50 -3.71 -15.05 14.72
CA ASP A 50 -3.10 -15.59 13.49
C ASP A 50 -1.94 -14.68 12.99
N PHE A 51 -1.86 -13.44 13.51
CA PHE A 51 -0.79 -12.51 13.21
C PHE A 51 -0.27 -11.79 14.45
N LYS A 52 1.05 -11.56 14.50
CA LYS A 52 1.72 -10.90 15.62
C LYS A 52 1.46 -9.40 15.61
N ARG A 53 1.06 -8.83 16.74
CA ARG A 53 0.84 -7.38 16.92
C ARG A 53 2.09 -6.52 16.66
N ASN A 54 3.29 -7.11 16.70
CA ASN A 54 4.56 -6.45 16.40
C ASN A 54 5.19 -6.87 15.06
N GLY A 55 4.37 -7.37 14.15
CA GLY A 55 4.77 -7.77 12.80
C GLY A 55 4.97 -6.60 11.83
N TRP A 56 5.30 -6.95 10.59
CA TRP A 56 5.45 -6.01 9.49
C TRP A 56 4.23 -6.00 8.58
N LEU A 57 3.79 -4.81 8.21
CA LEU A 57 2.81 -4.57 7.15
C LEU A 57 3.55 -3.86 6.02
N ILE A 58 3.70 -4.56 4.89
CA ILE A 58 4.56 -4.13 3.78
C ILE A 58 3.71 -4.00 2.52
N GLU A 59 3.75 -2.84 1.88
CA GLU A 59 3.19 -2.63 0.54
C GLU A 59 4.30 -2.75 -0.52
N ILE A 60 4.06 -3.58 -1.55
CA ILE A 60 4.99 -3.75 -2.67
C ILE A 60 4.40 -3.03 -3.88
N GLY A 61 5.18 -2.11 -4.46
CA GLY A 61 4.69 -1.26 -5.56
C GLY A 61 3.70 -0.20 -5.08
N ALA A 62 4.05 0.52 -4.02
CA ALA A 62 3.13 1.41 -3.32
C ALA A 62 2.81 2.70 -4.09
N HIS A 63 3.65 3.06 -5.07
CA HIS A 63 3.57 4.35 -5.74
C HIS A 63 3.40 5.51 -4.73
N GLN A 64 2.26 6.20 -4.71
CA GLN A 64 1.97 7.33 -3.80
C GLN A 64 1.71 6.89 -2.34
N GLY A 65 1.67 5.59 -2.03
CA GLY A 65 1.50 5.06 -0.68
C GLY A 65 0.08 5.18 -0.12
N TYR A 66 -0.91 5.47 -0.97
CA TYR A 66 -2.30 5.70 -0.53
C TYR A 66 -2.93 4.47 0.13
N LEU A 67 -2.66 3.27 -0.38
CA LEU A 67 -3.21 2.05 0.22
C LEU A 67 -2.66 1.85 1.64
N LEU A 68 -1.33 1.90 1.81
CA LEU A 68 -0.72 1.81 3.14
C LEU A 68 -1.24 2.90 4.08
N CYS A 69 -1.44 4.13 3.59
CA CYS A 69 -2.02 5.23 4.36
C CYS A 69 -3.45 4.91 4.85
N ASP A 70 -4.33 4.48 3.93
CA ASP A 70 -5.70 4.09 4.26
C ASP A 70 -5.73 2.95 5.28
N MET A 71 -4.83 1.98 5.12
CA MET A 71 -4.72 0.85 6.03
C MET A 71 -4.26 1.27 7.43
N ILE A 72 -3.23 2.12 7.52
CA ILE A 72 -2.75 2.66 8.80
C ILE A 72 -3.85 3.45 9.49
N GLN A 73 -4.55 4.31 8.75
CA GLN A 73 -5.64 5.13 9.29
C GLN A 73 -6.76 4.26 9.85
N TRP A 74 -7.16 3.21 9.14
CA TRP A 74 -8.19 2.28 9.61
C TRP A 74 -7.76 1.51 10.87
N LEU A 75 -6.54 0.99 10.88
CA LEU A 75 -5.99 0.28 12.05
C LEU A 75 -5.89 1.20 13.27
N TYR A 76 -5.47 2.45 13.08
CA TYR A 76 -5.44 3.45 14.14
C TYR A 76 -6.83 3.72 14.73
N THR A 77 -7.87 3.77 13.88
CA THR A 77 -9.25 3.96 14.32
C THR A 77 -9.76 2.79 15.17
N LEU A 78 -9.41 1.54 14.81
CA LEU A 78 -9.85 0.35 15.55
C LEU A 78 -9.04 0.10 16.83
N ASP A 79 -7.73 0.28 16.78
CA ASP A 79 -6.82 0.07 17.91
C ASP A 79 -5.54 0.92 17.74
N PRO A 80 -5.50 2.11 18.36
CA PRO A 80 -4.35 3.02 18.26
C PRO A 80 -3.02 2.42 18.74
N THR A 81 -3.05 1.35 19.56
CA THR A 81 -1.83 0.73 20.05
C THR A 81 -1.09 -0.04 18.96
N LEU A 82 -1.79 -0.46 17.89
CA LEU A 82 -1.19 -1.18 16.78
C LEU A 82 -0.18 -0.34 16.01
N VAL A 83 -0.40 0.98 15.88
CA VAL A 83 0.56 1.88 15.21
C VAL A 83 1.87 2.00 16.00
N LYS A 84 1.86 1.69 17.30
CA LYS A 84 3.07 1.70 18.14
C LYS A 84 3.87 0.39 18.05
N THR A 85 3.21 -0.72 17.72
CA THR A 85 3.82 -2.06 17.75
C THR A 85 4.12 -2.60 16.36
N LEU A 86 3.23 -2.35 15.39
CA LEU A 86 3.44 -2.74 14.00
C LEU A 86 4.55 -1.90 13.37
N LYS A 87 5.20 -2.51 12.37
CA LYS A 87 6.20 -1.86 11.53
C LYS A 87 5.63 -1.74 10.13
N PHE A 88 5.74 -0.56 9.52
CA PHE A 88 5.24 -0.29 8.18
C PHE A 88 6.41 -0.16 7.21
N GLY A 89 6.28 -0.74 6.02
CA GLY A 89 7.32 -0.71 5.01
C GLY A 89 6.77 -0.60 3.60
N ILE A 90 7.54 0.02 2.72
CA ILE A 90 7.27 0.07 1.28
C ILE A 90 8.46 -0.58 0.58
N VAL A 91 8.16 -1.47 -0.37
CA VAL A 91 9.13 -1.99 -1.33
C VAL A 91 8.77 -1.43 -2.70
N GLU A 92 9.54 -0.43 -3.12
CA GLU A 92 9.36 0.24 -4.42
C GLU A 92 10.69 0.21 -5.19
N ARG A 93 10.59 -0.04 -6.50
CA ARG A 93 11.74 -0.10 -7.40
C ARG A 93 12.07 1.27 -7.99
N GLN A 94 11.06 2.13 -8.17
CA GLN A 94 11.24 3.49 -8.66
C GLN A 94 11.60 4.43 -7.51
N ILE A 95 12.63 5.26 -7.72
CA ILE A 95 13.07 6.25 -6.72
C ILE A 95 12.15 7.47 -6.74
N GLU A 96 11.64 7.82 -7.91
CA GLU A 96 10.75 8.95 -8.13
C GLU A 96 9.34 8.43 -8.41
N VAL A 97 8.36 9.04 -7.74
CA VAL A 97 6.97 8.62 -7.77
C VAL A 97 6.02 9.78 -7.83
#